data_AF-A0A8S2RQA5-F1
#
_entry.id   AF-A0A8S2RQA5-F1
#
_cell.length_a   1.000
_cell.length_b   1.000
_cell.length_c   1.000
_cell.angle_alpha   90.00
_cell.angle_beta   90.00
_cell.angle_gamma   90.00
#
_symmetry.space_group_name_H-M   'P 1'
#
loop_
_entity.id
_entity.type
_entity.pdbx_description
1 polymer ?
#
loop_
_entity_poly.entity_id
_entity_poly.type
_entity_poly.pdbx_seq_one_letter_code
_entity_poly.pdbx_strand_id
1 'polypeptide(L)'
;NDLLLIDHKLSEKQMNDKQMKIGEETRKSLALLSKEEKETFFRDVRNIFQSIASYLKLNLPLNNLFLRDLKILGPSYRSDNQGIDTIIRIGRFIPGLLSSNEIDLLSDEWLMYSIETIDDSWIIKRKYNGLDGQEYIEHHEVDFYWHKVLSIVQINGYPKYPILSKLVKNIFIISHGNADVERGFSANANFLTEDRTLLLEKSINGLRAIYDGVEFLGAGSVHKVQVSTDMIRAVQKSAASYKEELLKMKALAASQQKESDLLQTVETAELLIDEGNQRMENSLKNGDFTDIHAAYTFNKSGIEKMKAVDEEMTKIMDDVSAIQQKRAHAEREQSRKKRKLTVEPVLIQDENIYCD
;
A
#
# COMPACT_ATOMS: atom_id res chain seq x y z
N ASN A 1 4.64 -4.95 31.23
CA ASN A 1 3.81 -6.17 31.25
C ASN A 1 3.55 -6.61 29.84
N ASP A 2 4.25 -7.66 29.43
CA ASP A 2 4.25 -8.14 28.05
C ASP A 2 3.08 -9.10 27.84
N LEU A 3 2.11 -8.70 27.02
CA LEU A 3 0.90 -9.49 26.70
C LEU A 3 1.26 -10.87 26.10
N LEU A 4 2.46 -10.99 25.53
CA LEU A 4 2.98 -12.24 24.98
C LEU A 4 3.27 -13.27 26.07
N LEU A 5 3.76 -12.84 27.24
CA LEU A 5 4.18 -13.71 28.35
C LEU A 5 3.00 -14.26 29.17
N ILE A 6 1.79 -13.73 29.01
CA ILE A 6 0.62 -14.19 29.77
C ILE A 6 0.13 -15.52 29.21
N ASP A 7 0.24 -16.61 29.97
CA ASP A 7 -0.44 -17.84 29.60
C ASP A 7 -1.96 -17.73 29.85
N HIS A 8 -2.68 -17.41 28.77
CA HIS A 8 -4.12 -17.22 28.76
C HIS A 8 -4.92 -18.52 28.90
N LYS A 9 -4.24 -19.69 28.85
CA LYS A 9 -4.87 -21.00 29.05
C LYS A 9 -4.95 -21.37 30.53
N LEU A 10 -4.18 -20.72 31.41
CA LEU A 10 -4.23 -20.96 32.84
C LEU A 10 -5.57 -20.50 33.45
N SER A 11 -6.22 -21.40 34.20
CA SER A 11 -7.50 -21.12 34.87
C SER A 11 -7.40 -19.95 35.86
N GLU A 12 -6.23 -19.73 36.47
CA GLU A 12 -5.98 -18.64 37.42
C GLU A 12 -5.95 -17.25 36.76
N LYS A 13 -5.73 -17.20 35.45
CA LYS A 13 -5.70 -15.96 34.66
C LYS A 13 -7.03 -15.72 33.91
N GLN A 14 -8.00 -16.61 34.09
CA GLN A 14 -9.33 -16.51 33.49
C GLN A 14 -10.31 -15.93 34.50
N MET A 15 -11.33 -15.23 33.99
CA MET A 15 -12.41 -14.74 34.84
C MET A 15 -13.28 -15.89 35.36
N ASN A 16 -13.81 -15.69 36.57
CA ASN A 16 -14.81 -16.58 37.14
C ASN A 16 -16.11 -16.55 36.32
N ASP A 17 -16.90 -17.63 36.36
CA ASP A 17 -18.15 -17.77 35.58
C ASP A 17 -19.12 -16.60 35.79
N LYS A 18 -19.17 -16.06 37.01
CA LYS A 18 -20.05 -14.93 37.38
C LYS A 18 -19.60 -13.59 36.79
N GLN A 19 -18.30 -13.44 36.54
CA GLN A 19 -17.70 -12.20 36.03
C GLN A 19 -17.60 -12.18 34.51
N MET A 20 -17.77 -13.35 33.86
CA MET A 20 -17.72 -13.43 32.41
C MET A 20 -18.92 -12.71 31.77
N LYS A 21 -18.62 -11.87 30.77
CA LYS A 21 -19.63 -11.13 30.01
C LYS A 21 -20.14 -12.01 28.87
N ILE A 22 -21.33 -12.58 29.04
CA ILE A 22 -22.00 -13.46 28.06
C ILE A 22 -23.33 -12.89 27.55
N GLY A 23 -23.70 -11.67 27.97
CA GLY A 23 -24.98 -11.04 27.67
C GLY A 23 -26.09 -11.37 28.69
N GLU A 24 -27.07 -10.47 28.81
CA GLU A 24 -28.15 -10.60 29.79
C GLU A 24 -29.15 -11.72 29.43
N GLU A 25 -29.56 -11.79 28.16
CA GLU A 25 -30.48 -12.82 27.65
C GLU A 25 -29.89 -14.23 27.74
N THR A 26 -28.59 -14.37 27.47
CA THR A 26 -27.86 -15.64 27.63
C THR A 26 -27.84 -16.08 29.08
N ARG A 27 -27.66 -15.15 30.04
CA ARG A 27 -27.72 -15.48 31.48
C ARG A 27 -29.10 -15.93 31.93
N LYS A 28 -30.17 -15.31 31.43
CA LYS A 28 -31.56 -15.72 31.71
C LYS A 28 -31.80 -17.15 31.21
N SER A 29 -31.35 -17.44 29.99
CA SER A 29 -31.47 -18.78 29.39
C SER A 29 -30.63 -19.82 30.13
N LEU A 30 -29.43 -19.45 30.58
CA LEU A 30 -28.58 -20.31 31.39
C LEU A 30 -29.22 -20.63 32.74
N ALA A 31 -29.97 -19.73 33.37
CA ALA A 31 -30.58 -19.99 34.68
C ALA A 31 -31.48 -21.25 34.67
N LEU A 32 -32.13 -21.54 33.53
CA LEU A 32 -33.04 -22.66 33.30
C LEU A 32 -32.34 -24.02 33.10
N LEU A 33 -31.03 -24.03 32.83
CA LEU A 33 -30.26 -25.23 32.53
C LEU A 33 -29.77 -25.97 33.79
N SER A 34 -29.48 -27.26 33.63
CA SER A 34 -28.86 -28.08 34.68
C SER A 34 -27.43 -27.63 34.98
N LYS A 35 -26.88 -28.12 36.10
CA LYS A 35 -25.52 -27.75 36.53
C LYS A 35 -24.45 -28.23 35.53
N GLU A 36 -24.63 -29.44 34.97
CA GLU A 36 -23.69 -30.05 34.01
C GLU A 36 -23.68 -29.33 32.65
N GLU A 37 -24.85 -28.88 32.19
CA GLU A 37 -24.98 -28.08 30.97
C GLU A 37 -24.36 -26.68 31.12
N LYS A 38 -24.51 -26.07 32.31
CA LYS A 38 -23.85 -24.78 32.64
C LYS A 38 -22.33 -24.93 32.60
N GLU A 39 -21.78 -25.96 33.25
CA GLU A 39 -20.34 -26.21 33.28
C GLU A 39 -19.78 -26.46 31.87
N THR A 40 -20.51 -27.22 31.05
CA THR A 40 -20.14 -27.45 29.65
C THR A 40 -20.16 -26.17 28.81
N PHE A 41 -21.21 -25.36 28.94
CA PHE A 41 -21.31 -24.06 28.26
C PHE A 41 -20.14 -23.13 28.63
N PHE A 42 -19.84 -22.97 29.92
CA PHE A 42 -18.75 -22.09 30.36
C PHE A 42 -17.38 -22.61 29.92
N ARG A 43 -17.17 -23.92 29.83
CA ARG A 43 -15.97 -24.51 29.26
C ARG A 43 -15.83 -24.16 27.77
N ASP A 44 -16.91 -24.28 27.00
CA ASP A 44 -16.87 -24.01 25.56
C ASP A 44 -16.65 -22.52 25.29
N VAL A 45 -17.28 -21.63 26.06
CA VAL A 45 -17.02 -20.19 25.94
C VAL A 45 -15.58 -19.83 26.31
N ARG A 46 -15.00 -20.46 27.34
CA ARG A 46 -13.57 -20.30 27.64
C ARG A 46 -12.70 -20.77 26.48
N ASN A 47 -13.02 -21.90 25.86
CA ASN A 47 -12.30 -22.40 24.69
C ASN A 47 -12.37 -21.42 23.51
N ILE A 48 -13.52 -20.78 23.29
CA ILE A 48 -13.68 -19.73 22.27
C ILE A 48 -12.75 -18.55 22.59
N PHE A 49 -12.78 -18.02 23.81
CA PHE A 49 -11.92 -16.91 24.20
C PHE A 49 -10.42 -17.27 24.14
N GLN A 50 -10.05 -18.51 24.49
CA GLN A 50 -8.68 -19.00 24.33
C GLN A 50 -8.26 -19.05 22.86
N SER A 51 -9.13 -19.54 21.98
CA SER A 51 -8.88 -19.56 20.53
C SER A 51 -8.72 -18.15 19.96
N ILE A 52 -9.59 -17.22 20.35
CA ILE A 52 -9.49 -15.80 19.96
C ILE A 52 -8.18 -15.20 20.48
N ALA A 53 -7.84 -15.41 21.75
CA ALA A 53 -6.61 -14.88 22.34
C ALA A 53 -5.35 -15.47 21.67
N SER A 54 -5.35 -16.76 21.35
CA SER A 54 -4.27 -17.41 20.58
C SER A 54 -4.15 -16.81 19.19
N TYR A 55 -5.27 -16.61 18.49
CA TYR A 55 -5.31 -15.98 17.18
C TYR A 55 -4.79 -14.53 17.22
N LEU A 56 -5.22 -13.73 18.21
CA LEU A 56 -4.76 -12.35 18.37
C LEU A 56 -3.28 -12.29 18.70
N LYS A 57 -2.76 -13.17 19.56
CA LYS A 57 -1.32 -13.23 19.86
C LYS A 57 -0.47 -13.54 18.63
N LEU A 58 -0.97 -14.38 17.73
CA LEU A 58 -0.27 -14.76 16.51
C LEU A 58 -0.32 -13.65 15.43
N ASN A 59 -1.47 -13.00 15.28
CA ASN A 59 -1.73 -12.10 14.16
C ASN A 59 -1.56 -10.61 14.47
N LEU A 60 -1.64 -10.21 15.74
CA LEU A 60 -1.35 -8.82 16.13
C LEU A 60 0.17 -8.61 16.16
N PRO A 61 0.66 -7.42 15.75
CA PRO A 61 2.08 -7.10 15.73
C PRO A 61 2.62 -6.77 17.13
N LEU A 62 2.26 -7.57 18.15
CA LEU A 62 2.61 -7.34 19.55
C LEU A 62 4.12 -7.43 19.81
N ASN A 63 4.84 -8.21 18.99
CA ASN A 63 6.30 -8.34 19.04
C ASN A 63 7.01 -7.39 18.06
N ASN A 64 6.28 -6.47 17.42
CA ASN A 64 6.91 -5.54 16.49
C ASN A 64 7.62 -4.44 17.27
N LEU A 65 8.95 -4.54 17.33
CA LEU A 65 9.81 -3.58 18.03
C LEU A 65 9.63 -2.15 17.50
N PHE A 66 9.48 -1.99 16.19
CA PHE A 66 9.29 -0.67 15.58
C PHE A 66 7.99 0.00 16.05
N LEU A 67 6.86 -0.71 16.02
CA LEU A 67 5.58 -0.15 16.52
C LEU A 67 5.61 0.17 18.02
N ARG A 68 6.35 -0.63 18.79
CA ARG A 68 6.57 -0.35 20.21
C ARG A 68 7.42 0.91 20.41
N ASP A 69 8.45 1.08 19.59
CA ASP A 69 9.32 2.25 19.61
C ASP A 69 8.54 3.53 19.25
N LEU A 70 7.55 3.47 18.34
CA LEU A 70 6.70 4.63 17.96
C LEU A 70 5.94 5.26 19.13
N LYS A 71 5.74 4.53 20.23
CA LYS A 71 5.11 5.05 21.46
C LYS A 71 5.81 6.31 21.98
N ILE A 72 7.11 6.44 21.72
CA ILE A 72 7.91 7.60 22.10
C ILE A 72 7.38 8.93 21.54
N LEU A 73 6.64 8.88 20.43
CA LEU A 73 6.07 10.09 19.82
C LEU A 73 4.91 10.67 20.64
N GLY A 74 4.43 9.96 21.66
CA GLY A 74 3.47 10.51 22.60
C GLY A 74 4.08 11.65 23.45
N PRO A 75 3.35 12.75 23.70
CA PRO A 75 3.86 13.88 24.50
C PRO A 75 4.42 13.47 25.87
N SER A 76 3.84 12.44 26.50
CA SER A 76 4.27 11.91 27.79
C SER A 76 5.63 11.21 27.79
N TYR A 77 6.13 10.78 26.63
CA TYR A 77 7.41 10.07 26.50
C TYR A 77 8.56 11.00 26.08
N ARG A 78 8.29 12.31 25.98
CA ARG A 78 9.27 13.32 25.60
C ARG A 78 10.50 13.31 26.51
N SER A 79 10.29 13.14 27.82
CA SER A 79 11.35 13.12 28.84
C SER A 79 11.84 11.70 29.16
N ASP A 80 11.55 10.72 28.31
CA ASP A 80 12.02 9.35 28.53
C ASP A 80 13.54 9.25 28.31
N ASN A 81 14.23 8.65 29.28
CA ASN A 81 15.68 8.47 29.26
C ASN A 81 16.15 7.60 28.08
N GLN A 82 15.30 6.68 27.60
CA GLN A 82 15.61 5.86 26.42
C GLN A 82 15.18 6.52 25.10
N GLY A 83 14.83 7.80 25.15
CA GLY A 83 14.18 8.45 24.03
C GLY A 83 15.07 8.56 22.79
N ILE A 84 16.33 8.94 22.99
CA ILE A 84 17.32 9.13 21.93
C ILE A 84 17.63 7.82 21.22
N ASP A 85 17.92 6.75 21.96
CA ASP A 85 18.21 5.44 21.36
C ASP A 85 17.03 4.91 20.54
N THR A 86 15.82 5.17 21.02
CA THR A 86 14.58 4.74 20.37
C THR A 86 14.31 5.52 19.09
N ILE A 87 14.47 6.84 19.07
CA ILE A 87 14.28 7.63 17.85
C ILE A 87 15.35 7.30 16.78
N ILE A 88 16.59 6.99 17.20
CA ILE A 88 17.65 6.54 16.29
C ILE A 88 17.28 5.17 15.68
N ARG A 89 16.74 4.24 16.47
CA ARG A 89 16.25 2.95 15.94
C ARG A 89 15.15 3.14 14.91
N ILE A 90 14.19 4.03 15.19
CA ILE A 90 13.10 4.37 14.26
C ILE A 90 13.67 4.98 12.96
N GLY A 91 14.59 5.93 13.06
CA GLY A 91 15.21 6.59 11.91
C GLY A 91 16.00 5.62 11.02
N ARG A 92 16.63 4.59 11.61
CA ARG A 92 17.33 3.52 10.89
C ARG A 92 16.39 2.49 10.26
N PHE A 93 15.18 2.34 10.81
CA PHE A 93 14.24 1.32 10.34
C PHE A 93 13.65 1.66 8.97
N ILE A 94 13.45 2.94 8.64
CA ILE A 94 12.83 3.37 7.38
C ILE A 94 13.90 3.53 6.28
N PRO A 95 14.01 2.60 5.30
CA PRO A 95 15.10 2.61 4.34
C PRO A 95 15.03 3.82 3.41
N GLY A 96 16.16 4.52 3.25
CA GLY A 96 16.28 5.65 2.32
C GLY A 96 15.61 6.95 2.79
N LEU A 97 15.03 6.98 3.99
CA LEU A 97 14.45 8.21 4.54
C LEU A 97 15.52 9.17 5.06
N LEU A 98 16.49 8.65 5.83
CA LEU A 98 17.57 9.43 6.44
C LEU A 98 18.93 8.84 6.03
N SER A 99 19.88 9.71 5.71
CA SER A 99 21.30 9.39 5.53
C SER A 99 22.00 9.21 6.89
N SER A 100 23.20 8.61 6.90
CA SER A 100 23.96 8.40 8.15
C SER A 100 24.20 9.71 8.91
N ASN A 101 24.50 10.80 8.20
CA ASN A 101 24.73 12.11 8.81
C ASN A 101 23.44 12.72 9.37
N GLU A 102 22.28 12.49 8.72
CA GLU A 102 20.98 12.94 9.23
C GLU A 102 20.57 12.18 10.50
N ILE A 103 21.03 10.94 10.70
CA ILE A 103 20.73 10.16 11.91
C ILE A 103 21.44 10.76 13.14
N ASP A 104 22.68 11.22 12.99
CA ASP A 104 23.40 11.85 14.09
C ASP A 104 22.73 13.19 14.47
N LEU A 105 22.38 13.99 13.47
CA LEU A 105 21.65 15.26 13.67
C LEU A 105 20.23 15.05 14.24
N LEU A 106 19.57 13.94 13.93
CA LEU A 106 18.27 13.58 14.53
C LEU A 106 18.37 13.41 16.05
N SER A 107 19.50 12.86 16.54
CA SER A 107 19.72 12.68 17.97
C SER A 107 19.83 14.03 18.70
N ASP A 108 20.51 15.00 18.07
CA ASP A 108 20.63 16.37 18.55
C ASP A 108 19.28 17.09 18.56
N GLU A 109 18.51 17.00 17.46
CA GLU A 109 17.17 17.58 17.36
C GLU A 109 16.21 17.01 18.41
N TRP A 110 16.27 15.69 18.67
CA TRP A 110 15.46 15.05 19.70
C TRP A 110 15.80 15.56 21.10
N LEU A 111 17.10 15.71 21.42
CA LEU A 111 17.53 16.26 22.69
C LEU A 111 17.03 17.70 22.88
N MET A 112 17.13 18.54 21.84
CA MET A 112 16.59 19.90 21.86
C MET A 112 15.08 19.92 22.09
N TYR A 113 14.34 19.04 21.40
CA TYR A 113 12.90 18.88 21.61
C TYR A 113 12.57 18.40 23.05
N SER A 114 13.38 17.53 23.63
CA SER A 114 13.10 16.97 24.97
C SER A 114 13.12 18.02 26.08
N ILE A 115 13.91 19.08 25.90
CA ILE A 115 14.10 20.18 26.87
C ILE A 115 13.18 21.37 26.55
N GLU A 116 12.63 21.46 25.34
CA GLU A 116 11.80 22.58 24.88
C GLU A 116 10.60 22.85 25.81
N THR A 117 10.32 24.10 26.17
CA THR A 117 9.08 24.40 26.90
C THR A 117 7.90 24.30 25.94
N ILE A 118 7.02 23.32 26.16
CA ILE A 118 5.81 23.12 25.35
C ILE A 118 4.60 23.59 26.15
N ASP A 119 3.70 24.28 25.48
CA ASP A 119 2.45 24.74 26.08
C ASP A 119 1.49 23.56 26.30
N ASP A 120 0.99 23.43 27.53
CA ASP A 120 0.00 22.41 27.92
C ASP A 120 -1.27 22.48 27.06
N SER A 121 -1.59 23.65 26.49
CA SER A 121 -2.71 23.83 25.56
C SER A 121 -2.57 23.02 24.27
N TRP A 122 -1.36 22.59 23.90
CA TRP A 122 -1.12 21.75 22.72
C TRP A 122 -1.43 20.27 22.99
N ILE A 123 -1.53 19.89 24.26
CA ILE A 123 -1.78 18.53 24.72
C ILE A 123 -3.23 18.40 25.22
N ILE A 124 -3.72 19.40 25.95
CA ILE A 124 -5.02 19.39 26.61
C ILE A 124 -5.99 20.27 25.83
N LYS A 125 -7.01 19.65 25.24
CA LYS A 125 -8.06 20.34 24.48
C LYS A 125 -9.08 21.00 25.40
N ARG A 126 -9.54 20.28 26.42
CA ARG A 126 -10.39 20.84 27.47
C ARG A 126 -10.36 19.98 28.73
N LYS A 127 -10.61 20.62 29.87
CA LYS A 127 -10.91 19.96 31.14
C LYS A 127 -12.38 20.18 31.45
N TYR A 128 -13.10 19.13 31.83
CA TYR A 128 -14.51 19.23 32.17
C TYR A 128 -14.84 18.28 33.32
N ASN A 129 -15.83 18.67 34.13
CA ASN A 129 -16.30 17.84 35.23
C ASN A 129 -17.43 16.94 34.73
N GLY A 130 -17.33 15.64 35.00
CA GLY A 130 -18.39 14.69 34.74
C GLY A 130 -19.57 14.86 35.69
N LEU A 131 -20.68 14.21 35.38
CA LEU A 131 -21.88 14.18 36.23
C LEU A 131 -21.62 13.48 37.59
N ASP A 132 -20.52 12.73 37.69
CA ASP A 132 -19.99 12.07 38.87
C ASP A 132 -19.06 12.96 39.73
N GLY A 133 -18.82 14.21 39.30
CA GLY A 133 -17.92 15.14 39.97
C GLY A 133 -16.43 14.85 39.73
N GLN A 134 -16.08 13.93 38.83
CA GLN A 134 -14.69 13.67 38.45
C GLN A 134 -14.23 14.63 37.35
N GLU A 135 -12.98 15.07 37.41
CA GLU A 135 -12.37 15.88 36.35
C GLU A 135 -11.91 14.96 35.22
N TYR A 136 -12.42 15.20 34.02
CA TYR A 136 -12.04 14.52 32.79
C TYR A 136 -11.22 15.46 31.92
N ILE A 137 -10.13 14.94 31.36
CA ILE A 137 -9.24 15.67 30.47
C ILE A 137 -9.45 15.12 29.06
N GLU A 138 -9.87 15.98 28.14
CA GLU A 138 -9.87 15.68 26.71
C GLU A 138 -8.54 16.13 26.13
N HIS A 139 -7.81 15.20 25.51
CA HIS A 139 -6.55 15.45 24.85
C HIS A 139 -6.74 15.81 23.37
N HIS A 140 -5.82 16.59 22.82
CA HIS A 140 -5.71 16.76 21.37
C HIS A 140 -5.21 15.48 20.71
N GLU A 141 -5.52 15.33 19.41
CA GLU A 141 -4.91 14.30 18.56
C GLU A 141 -3.40 14.50 18.49
N VAL A 142 -2.67 13.39 18.39
CA VAL A 142 -1.20 13.40 18.37
C VAL A 142 -0.67 14.21 17.18
N ASP A 143 -1.38 14.18 16.05
CA ASP A 143 -1.03 14.94 14.84
C ASP A 143 -1.10 16.45 15.06
N PHE A 144 -2.10 16.93 15.82
CA PHE A 144 -2.22 18.34 16.17
C PHE A 144 -1.05 18.81 17.03
N TYR A 145 -0.68 18.01 18.03
CA TYR A 145 0.47 18.27 18.88
C TYR A 145 1.76 18.39 18.05
N TRP A 146 2.05 17.38 17.21
CA TRP A 146 3.25 17.39 16.38
C TRP A 146 3.23 18.49 15.33
N HIS A 147 2.06 18.83 14.77
CA HIS A 147 1.94 19.99 13.89
C HIS A 147 2.44 21.27 14.59
N LYS A 148 2.01 21.52 15.84
CA LYS A 148 2.48 22.69 16.62
C LYS A 148 3.97 22.64 16.93
N VAL A 149 4.50 21.48 17.36
CA VAL A 149 5.93 21.30 17.63
C VAL A 149 6.78 21.55 16.38
N LEU A 150 6.35 21.01 15.24
CA LEU A 150 7.09 21.12 13.97
C LEU A 150 6.92 22.49 13.30
N SER A 151 5.94 23.30 13.72
CA SER A 151 5.77 24.69 13.32
C SER A 151 6.68 25.66 14.07
N ILE A 152 7.44 25.21 15.08
CA ILE A 152 8.40 26.07 15.77
C ILE A 152 9.53 26.45 14.80
N VAL A 153 9.74 27.74 14.66
CA VAL A 153 10.80 28.33 13.82
C VAL A 153 11.92 28.92 14.66
N GLN A 154 13.13 28.88 14.12
CA GLN A 154 14.29 29.57 14.68
C GLN A 154 14.22 31.08 14.38
N ILE A 155 15.11 31.87 14.97
CA ILE A 155 15.20 33.34 14.80
C ILE A 155 15.39 33.73 13.32
N ASN A 156 16.02 32.86 12.53
CA ASN A 156 16.28 33.05 11.10
C ASN A 156 15.08 32.66 10.19
N GLY A 157 13.94 32.25 10.77
CA GLY A 157 12.74 31.83 10.04
C GLY A 157 12.75 30.40 9.52
N TYR A 158 13.84 29.64 9.71
CA TYR A 158 13.91 28.23 9.32
C TYR A 158 13.25 27.32 10.37
N PRO A 159 12.68 26.17 9.97
CA PRO A 159 12.09 25.22 10.91
C PRO A 159 13.14 24.75 11.92
N LYS A 160 12.75 24.66 13.19
CA LYS A 160 13.67 24.30 14.28
C LYS A 160 14.08 22.83 14.26
N TYR A 161 13.18 21.95 13.78
CA TYR A 161 13.38 20.50 13.76
C TYR A 161 13.14 19.91 12.36
N PRO A 162 13.97 20.23 11.35
CA PRO A 162 13.75 19.78 9.98
C PRO A 162 13.84 18.26 9.81
N ILE A 163 14.78 17.59 10.47
CA ILE A 163 15.00 16.15 10.31
C ILE A 163 13.93 15.37 11.09
N LEU A 164 13.60 15.80 12.30
CA LEU A 164 12.51 15.25 13.09
C LEU A 164 11.17 15.45 12.37
N SER A 165 10.94 16.62 11.73
CA SER A 165 9.75 16.86 10.92
C SER A 165 9.62 15.86 9.79
N LYS A 166 10.72 15.62 9.06
CA LYS A 166 10.77 14.62 7.99
C LYS A 166 10.44 13.23 8.53
N LEU A 167 11.01 12.83 9.65
CA LEU A 167 10.76 11.52 10.25
C LEU A 167 9.32 11.35 10.73
N VAL A 168 8.82 12.25 11.57
CA VAL A 168 7.49 12.18 12.17
C VAL A 168 6.40 12.20 11.11
N LYS A 169 6.49 13.08 10.10
CA LYS A 169 5.52 13.12 9.00
C LYS A 169 5.45 11.79 8.24
N ASN A 170 6.59 11.13 8.01
CA ASN A 170 6.60 9.84 7.31
C ASN A 170 6.02 8.72 8.16
N ILE A 171 6.23 8.76 9.49
CA ILE A 171 5.63 7.78 10.41
C ILE A 171 4.11 7.93 10.44
N PHE A 172 3.57 9.16 10.46
CA PHE A 172 2.12 9.39 10.54
C PHE A 172 1.38 9.12 9.23
N ILE A 173 2.10 8.88 8.13
CA ILE A 173 1.51 8.37 6.88
C ILE A 173 1.25 6.85 6.95
N ILE A 174 1.86 6.14 7.91
CA ILE A 174 1.63 4.70 8.07
C ILE A 174 0.21 4.48 8.60
N SER A 175 -0.63 3.81 7.81
CA SER A 175 -2.01 3.51 8.20
C SER A 175 -2.07 2.77 9.54
N HIS A 176 -2.94 3.26 10.43
CA HIS A 176 -3.10 2.75 11.79
C HIS A 176 -3.93 1.47 11.88
N GLY A 177 -4.45 0.97 10.75
CA GLY A 177 -5.15 -0.30 10.68
C GLY A 177 -5.94 -0.46 9.37
N ASN A 178 -6.60 -1.60 9.22
CA ASN A 178 -7.36 -1.91 8.00
C ASN A 178 -8.56 -0.98 7.78
N ALA A 179 -8.99 -0.22 8.80
CA ALA A 179 -10.11 0.70 8.69
C ALA A 179 -9.92 1.76 7.60
N ASP A 180 -8.70 2.24 7.35
CA ASP A 180 -8.46 3.22 6.28
C ASP A 180 -8.63 2.59 4.90
N VAL A 181 -8.16 1.35 4.74
CA VAL A 181 -8.34 0.56 3.51
C VAL A 181 -9.81 0.23 3.29
N GLU A 182 -10.53 -0.16 4.34
CA GLU A 182 -11.96 -0.45 4.31
C GLU A 182 -12.81 0.81 4.00
N ARG A 183 -12.43 1.98 4.51
CA ARG A 183 -13.02 3.26 4.08
C ARG A 183 -12.78 3.50 2.60
N GLY A 184 -11.57 3.20 2.11
CA GLY A 184 -11.23 3.22 0.68
C GLY A 184 -12.17 2.34 -0.14
N PHE A 185 -12.38 1.09 0.28
CA PHE A 185 -13.30 0.16 -0.39
C PHE A 185 -14.75 0.62 -0.34
N SER A 186 -15.21 1.15 0.79
CA SER A 186 -16.58 1.67 0.95
C SER A 186 -16.82 2.85 0.01
N ALA A 187 -15.87 3.77 -0.09
CA ALA A 187 -15.94 4.87 -1.03
C ALA A 187 -15.85 4.39 -2.49
N ASN A 188 -15.12 3.30 -2.77
CA ASN A 188 -15.10 2.69 -4.10
C ASN A 188 -16.42 1.99 -4.47
N ALA A 189 -17.15 1.46 -3.48
CA ALA A 189 -18.47 0.86 -3.70
C ALA A 189 -19.46 1.89 -4.30
N ASN A 190 -19.31 3.17 -3.97
CA ASN A 190 -20.12 4.24 -4.58
C ASN A 190 -19.87 4.43 -6.09
N PHE A 191 -18.71 4.00 -6.61
CA PHE A 191 -18.41 4.05 -8.05
C PHE A 191 -18.87 2.78 -8.78
N LEU A 192 -18.92 1.64 -8.09
CA LEU A 192 -19.30 0.33 -8.59
C LEU A 192 -20.80 0.07 -8.32
N THR A 193 -21.67 0.87 -8.94
CA THR A 193 -23.12 0.66 -8.88
C THR A 193 -23.54 -0.50 -9.79
N GLU A 194 -24.78 -1.02 -9.62
CA GLU A 194 -25.32 -2.13 -10.44
C GLU A 194 -25.23 -1.84 -11.96
N ASP A 195 -25.39 -0.58 -12.36
CA ASP A 195 -25.26 -0.12 -13.75
C ASP A 195 -23.80 0.11 -14.21
N ARG A 196 -22.82 0.07 -13.29
CA ARG A 196 -21.39 0.38 -13.51
C ARG A 196 -20.47 -0.77 -13.09
N THR A 197 -20.92 -2.00 -13.27
CA THR A 197 -20.17 -3.22 -12.90
C THR A 197 -18.97 -3.51 -13.82
N LEU A 198 -18.91 -2.93 -15.02
CA LEU A 198 -17.88 -3.17 -16.04
C LEU A 198 -16.81 -2.06 -16.13
N LEU A 199 -16.52 -1.37 -15.03
CA LEU A 199 -15.43 -0.39 -15.01
C LEU A 199 -14.08 -1.10 -14.96
N LEU A 200 -13.20 -0.75 -15.91
CA LEU A 200 -11.80 -1.15 -15.86
C LEU A 200 -11.10 -0.47 -14.66
N GLU A 201 -10.07 -1.11 -14.13
CA GLU A 201 -9.27 -0.59 -13.01
C GLU A 201 -8.79 0.86 -13.25
N LYS A 202 -8.33 1.16 -14.47
CA LYS A 202 -7.90 2.52 -14.86
C LYS A 202 -9.02 3.56 -14.70
N SER A 203 -10.26 3.18 -15.01
CA SER A 203 -11.43 4.06 -14.88
C SER A 203 -11.78 4.27 -13.41
N ILE A 204 -11.70 3.23 -12.58
CA ILE A 204 -11.91 3.33 -11.12
C ILE A 204 -10.85 4.25 -10.50
N ASN A 205 -9.57 4.05 -10.84
CA ASN A 205 -8.47 4.89 -10.36
C ASN A 205 -8.64 6.35 -10.81
N GLY A 206 -9.11 6.59 -12.03
CA GLY A 206 -9.40 7.94 -12.53
C GLY A 206 -10.54 8.62 -11.77
N LEU A 207 -11.66 7.93 -11.54
CA LEU A 207 -12.78 8.44 -10.75
C LEU A 207 -12.36 8.71 -9.30
N ARG A 208 -11.57 7.81 -8.73
CA ARG A 208 -11.04 7.95 -7.38
C ARG A 208 -10.16 9.19 -7.24
N ALA A 209 -9.26 9.41 -8.20
CA ALA A 209 -8.41 10.60 -8.23
C ALA A 209 -9.22 11.91 -8.32
N ILE A 210 -10.34 11.91 -9.05
CA ILE A 210 -11.25 13.06 -9.11
C ILE A 210 -11.93 13.26 -7.76
N TYR A 211 -12.47 12.20 -7.16
CA TYR A 211 -13.14 12.27 -5.85
C TYR A 211 -12.19 12.80 -4.78
N ASP A 212 -11.00 12.21 -4.64
CA ASP A 212 -10.01 12.64 -3.66
C ASP A 212 -9.52 14.07 -3.95
N GLY A 213 -9.43 14.46 -5.23
CA GLY A 213 -9.12 15.82 -5.63
C GLY A 213 -10.19 16.85 -5.24
N VAL A 214 -11.47 16.51 -5.36
CA VAL A 214 -12.58 17.37 -4.91
C VAL A 214 -12.61 17.45 -3.39
N GLU A 215 -12.39 16.33 -2.70
CA GLU A 215 -12.31 16.30 -1.24
C GLU A 215 -11.20 17.23 -0.74
N PHE A 216 -10.00 17.13 -1.32
CA PHE A 216 -8.83 17.89 -0.93
C PHE A 216 -8.88 19.38 -1.34
N LEU A 217 -9.20 19.68 -2.60
CA LEU A 217 -9.18 21.05 -3.13
C LEU A 217 -10.47 21.83 -2.86
N GLY A 218 -11.59 21.11 -2.69
CA GLY A 218 -12.91 21.70 -2.53
C GLY A 218 -13.50 21.54 -1.13
N ALA A 219 -12.76 20.94 -0.18
CA ALA A 219 -13.26 20.57 1.15
C ALA A 219 -14.59 19.78 1.04
N GLY A 220 -14.62 18.79 0.15
CA GLY A 220 -15.80 17.96 -0.14
C GLY A 220 -16.86 18.60 -1.03
N SER A 221 -16.64 19.83 -1.52
CA SER A 221 -17.59 20.57 -2.35
C SER A 221 -17.03 20.91 -3.73
N VAL A 222 -17.68 20.40 -4.78
CA VAL A 222 -17.26 20.62 -6.18
C VAL A 222 -17.18 22.09 -6.57
N HIS A 223 -18.12 22.92 -6.11
CA HIS A 223 -18.17 24.35 -6.45
C HIS A 223 -17.03 25.19 -5.85
N LYS A 224 -16.31 24.65 -4.85
CA LYS A 224 -15.16 25.31 -4.22
C LYS A 224 -13.84 24.98 -4.92
N VAL A 225 -13.83 23.98 -5.80
CA VAL A 225 -12.63 23.58 -6.53
C VAL A 225 -12.31 24.65 -7.57
N GLN A 226 -11.19 25.36 -7.39
CA GLN A 226 -10.71 26.32 -8.36
C GLN A 226 -10.15 25.61 -9.58
N VAL A 227 -10.74 25.87 -10.76
CA VAL A 227 -10.29 25.27 -12.01
C VAL A 227 -9.03 25.98 -12.49
N SER A 228 -7.89 25.28 -12.41
CA SER A 228 -6.62 25.83 -12.88
C SER A 228 -6.48 25.73 -14.40
N THR A 229 -5.63 26.59 -14.98
CA THR A 229 -5.28 26.54 -16.42
C THR A 229 -4.71 25.18 -16.83
N ASP A 230 -3.99 24.50 -15.93
CA ASP A 230 -3.43 23.18 -16.18
C ASP A 230 -4.49 22.09 -16.23
N MET A 231 -5.55 22.18 -15.41
CA MET A 231 -6.70 21.28 -15.50
C MET A 231 -7.39 21.42 -16.87
N ILE A 232 -7.57 22.65 -17.34
CA ILE A 232 -8.15 22.92 -18.66
C ILE A 232 -7.29 22.32 -19.78
N ARG A 233 -5.97 22.55 -19.75
CA ARG A 233 -5.04 21.97 -20.74
C ARG A 233 -5.03 20.45 -20.69
N ALA A 234 -5.12 19.84 -19.51
CA ALA A 234 -5.16 18.39 -19.35
C ALA A 234 -6.41 17.80 -20.00
N VAL A 235 -7.58 18.42 -19.78
CA VAL A 235 -8.84 18.01 -20.43
C VAL A 235 -8.75 18.14 -21.94
N GLN A 236 -8.22 19.27 -22.45
CA GLN A 236 -8.04 19.49 -23.90
C GLN A 236 -7.14 18.44 -24.55
N LYS A 237 -6.10 17.96 -23.84
CA LYS A 237 -5.19 16.93 -24.34
C LYS A 237 -5.70 15.50 -24.16
N SER A 238 -6.67 15.27 -23.29
CA SER A 238 -7.13 13.93 -22.91
C SER A 238 -7.56 13.07 -24.11
N ALA A 239 -8.30 13.64 -25.06
CA ALA A 239 -8.76 12.93 -26.26
C ALA A 239 -7.59 12.49 -27.16
N ALA A 240 -6.59 13.35 -27.33
CA ALA A 240 -5.39 13.02 -28.11
C ALA A 240 -4.55 11.94 -27.41
N SER A 241 -4.36 12.07 -26.09
CA SER A 241 -3.64 11.07 -25.29
C SER A 241 -4.33 9.70 -25.29
N TYR A 242 -5.66 9.67 -25.19
CA TYR A 242 -6.44 8.44 -25.27
C TYR A 242 -6.30 7.77 -26.64
N LYS A 243 -6.37 8.55 -27.73
CA LYS A 243 -6.19 8.04 -29.09
C LYS A 243 -4.78 7.45 -29.29
N GLU A 244 -3.75 8.10 -28.77
CA GLU A 244 -2.38 7.60 -28.81
C GLU A 244 -2.22 6.28 -28.03
N GLU A 245 -2.82 6.18 -26.84
CA GLU A 245 -2.77 4.96 -26.04
C GLU A 245 -3.54 3.81 -26.71
N LEU A 246 -4.68 4.10 -27.34
CA LEU A 246 -5.45 3.10 -28.08
C LEU A 246 -4.68 2.56 -29.30
N LEU A 247 -3.92 3.42 -30.00
CA LEU A 247 -3.02 2.96 -31.08
C LEU A 247 -1.90 2.06 -30.55
N LYS A 248 -1.30 2.40 -29.41
CA LYS A 248 -0.27 1.56 -28.76
C LYS A 248 -0.84 0.21 -28.33
N MET A 249 -2.04 0.18 -27.75
CA MET A 249 -2.70 -1.07 -27.36
C MET A 249 -3.00 -1.96 -28.57
N LYS A 250 -3.48 -1.39 -29.68
CA LYS A 250 -3.70 -2.14 -30.92
C LYS A 250 -2.42 -2.71 -31.51
N ALA A 251 -1.33 -1.93 -31.52
CA ALA A 251 -0.03 -2.40 -31.99
C ALA A 251 0.48 -3.56 -31.12
N LEU A 252 0.37 -3.46 -29.79
CA LEU A 252 0.80 -4.52 -28.88
C LEU A 252 -0.04 -5.80 -29.07
N ALA A 253 -1.36 -5.67 -29.19
CA ALA A 253 -2.24 -6.82 -29.43
C ALA A 253 -1.94 -7.49 -30.79
N ALA A 254 -1.63 -6.71 -31.83
CA ALA A 254 -1.23 -7.25 -33.12
C ALA A 254 0.12 -7.98 -33.05
N SER A 255 1.09 -7.47 -32.29
CA SER A 255 2.37 -8.16 -32.05
C SER A 255 2.17 -9.48 -31.28
N GLN A 256 1.31 -9.49 -30.25
CA GLN A 256 0.99 -10.70 -29.49
C GLN A 256 0.28 -11.76 -30.34
N GLN A 257 -0.64 -11.35 -31.21
CA GLN A 257 -1.29 -12.27 -32.14
C GLN A 257 -0.27 -12.88 -33.12
N LYS A 258 0.62 -12.06 -33.69
CA LYS A 258 1.69 -12.54 -34.56
C LYS A 258 2.63 -13.51 -33.85
N GLU A 259 2.98 -13.24 -32.60
CA GLU A 259 3.78 -14.16 -31.78
C GLU A 259 3.07 -15.51 -31.62
N SER A 260 1.76 -15.51 -31.34
CA SER A 260 0.96 -16.73 -31.26
C SER A 260 0.91 -17.50 -32.59
N ASP A 261 0.76 -16.80 -33.72
CA ASP A 261 0.72 -17.43 -35.05
C ASP A 261 2.09 -18.01 -35.44
N LEU A 262 3.19 -17.34 -35.05
CA LEU A 262 4.56 -17.85 -35.24
C LEU A 262 4.82 -19.09 -34.38
N LEU A 263 4.34 -19.13 -33.12
CA LEU A 263 4.47 -20.32 -32.28
C LEU A 263 3.76 -21.55 -32.89
N GLN A 264 2.58 -21.36 -33.47
CA GLN A 264 1.92 -22.44 -34.24
C GLN A 264 2.77 -22.86 -35.45
N THR A 265 3.43 -21.91 -36.11
CA THR A 265 4.31 -22.20 -37.24
C THR A 265 5.55 -23.01 -36.81
N VAL A 266 6.13 -22.72 -35.63
CA VAL A 266 7.21 -23.52 -35.03
C VAL A 266 6.74 -24.95 -34.80
N GLU A 267 5.58 -25.13 -34.16
CA GLU A 267 5.01 -26.46 -33.90
C GLU A 267 4.84 -27.26 -35.20
N THR A 268 4.34 -26.64 -36.27
CA THR A 268 4.24 -27.32 -37.57
C THR A 268 5.60 -27.66 -38.19
N ALA A 269 6.63 -26.84 -37.95
CA ALA A 269 7.97 -27.08 -38.47
C ALA A 269 8.67 -28.23 -37.72
N GLU A 270 8.49 -28.30 -36.40
CA GLU A 270 8.96 -29.42 -35.57
C GLU A 270 8.33 -30.74 -36.01
N LEU A 271 7.01 -30.77 -36.25
CA LEU A 271 6.33 -31.97 -36.77
C LEU A 271 6.91 -32.45 -38.11
N LEU A 272 7.24 -31.54 -39.02
CA LEU A 272 7.88 -31.88 -40.31
C LEU A 272 9.29 -32.47 -40.11
N ILE A 273 10.05 -31.94 -39.15
CA ILE A 273 11.39 -32.44 -38.82
C ILE A 273 11.31 -33.81 -38.17
N ASP A 274 10.37 -34.01 -37.25
CA ASP A 274 10.16 -35.30 -36.58
C ASP A 274 9.72 -36.38 -37.57
N GLU A 275 8.81 -36.05 -38.48
CA GLU A 275 8.38 -36.97 -39.54
C GLU A 275 9.54 -37.31 -40.50
N GLY A 276 10.34 -36.31 -40.89
CA GLY A 276 11.55 -36.53 -41.68
C GLY A 276 12.57 -37.43 -40.97
N ASN A 277 12.80 -37.22 -39.68
CA ASN A 277 13.71 -38.02 -38.87
C ASN A 277 13.22 -39.47 -38.70
N GLN A 278 11.92 -39.68 -38.45
CA GLN A 278 11.34 -41.03 -38.35
C GLN A 278 11.50 -41.81 -39.67
N ARG A 279 11.23 -41.16 -40.82
CA ARG A 279 11.40 -41.78 -42.14
C ARG A 279 12.86 -42.16 -42.38
N MET A 280 13.83 -41.30 -42.03
CA MET A 280 15.25 -41.64 -42.11
C MET A 280 15.63 -42.83 -41.21
N GLU A 281 15.15 -42.83 -39.96
CA GLU A 281 15.46 -43.90 -39.01
C GLU A 281 14.90 -45.26 -39.48
N ASN A 282 13.70 -45.26 -40.04
CA ASN A 282 13.09 -46.46 -40.63
C ASN A 282 13.85 -46.96 -41.87
N SER A 283 14.26 -46.07 -42.77
CA SER A 283 15.12 -46.41 -43.90
C SER A 283 16.46 -47.00 -43.48
N LEU A 284 17.09 -46.45 -42.43
CA LEU A 284 18.34 -46.97 -41.86
C LEU A 284 18.17 -48.36 -41.23
N LYS A 285 17.07 -48.60 -40.52
CA LYS A 285 16.78 -49.90 -39.87
C LYS A 285 16.45 -50.99 -40.89
N ASN A 286 15.72 -50.65 -41.94
CA ASN A 286 15.23 -51.62 -42.92
C ASN A 286 16.17 -51.83 -44.10
N GLY A 287 17.19 -50.97 -44.28
CA GLY A 287 18.12 -51.02 -45.42
C GLY A 287 17.48 -50.60 -46.75
N ASP A 288 16.27 -50.04 -46.71
CA ASP A 288 15.51 -49.56 -47.87
C ASP A 288 15.55 -48.03 -47.94
N PHE A 289 16.25 -47.54 -48.97
CA PHE A 289 16.56 -46.13 -49.14
C PHE A 289 15.61 -45.38 -50.09
N THR A 290 14.52 -46.00 -50.51
CA THR A 290 13.53 -45.39 -51.43
C THR A 290 12.91 -44.10 -50.86
N ASP A 291 12.73 -44.01 -49.54
CA ASP A 291 12.08 -42.88 -48.86
C ASP A 291 13.03 -41.78 -48.34
N ILE A 292 14.36 -41.92 -48.52
CA ILE A 292 15.33 -40.93 -48.03
C ILE A 292 15.11 -39.55 -48.67
N HIS A 293 14.78 -39.49 -49.96
CA HIS A 293 14.60 -38.21 -50.64
C HIS A 293 13.37 -37.45 -50.11
N ALA A 294 12.30 -38.16 -49.76
CA ALA A 294 11.13 -37.56 -49.12
C ALA A 294 11.49 -37.04 -47.73
N ALA A 295 12.19 -37.85 -46.93
CA ALA A 295 12.64 -37.46 -45.59
C ALA A 295 13.55 -36.22 -45.58
N TYR A 296 14.48 -36.13 -46.54
CA TYR A 296 15.32 -34.95 -46.73
C TYR A 296 14.50 -33.70 -47.06
N THR A 297 13.48 -33.84 -47.91
CA THR A 297 12.58 -32.75 -48.28
C THR A 297 11.78 -32.23 -47.07
N PHE A 298 11.29 -33.13 -46.21
CA PHE A 298 10.60 -32.78 -44.96
C PHE A 298 11.50 -31.99 -44.00
N ASN A 299 12.70 -32.49 -43.72
CA ASN A 299 13.68 -31.81 -42.86
C ASN A 299 14.09 -30.45 -43.43
N LYS A 300 14.35 -30.37 -44.73
CA LYS A 300 14.71 -29.11 -45.40
C LYS A 300 13.58 -28.08 -45.27
N SER A 301 12.34 -28.49 -45.52
CA SER A 301 11.18 -27.61 -45.39
C SER A 301 10.95 -27.15 -43.95
N GLY A 302 11.08 -28.04 -42.97
CA GLY A 302 10.99 -27.68 -41.54
C GLY A 302 12.08 -26.69 -41.11
N ILE A 303 13.34 -26.91 -41.50
CA ILE A 303 14.46 -26.01 -41.20
C ILE A 303 14.28 -24.63 -41.86
N GLU A 304 13.80 -24.58 -43.10
CA GLU A 304 13.52 -23.31 -43.78
C GLU A 304 12.41 -22.52 -43.08
N LYS A 305 11.36 -23.21 -42.60
CA LYS A 305 10.29 -22.58 -41.80
C LYS A 305 10.82 -22.06 -40.45
N MET A 306 11.64 -22.83 -39.73
CA MET A 306 12.25 -22.37 -38.47
C MET A 306 13.09 -21.12 -38.66
N LYS A 307 13.91 -21.05 -39.72
CA LYS A 307 14.72 -19.86 -40.03
C LYS A 307 13.86 -18.63 -40.30
N ALA A 308 12.78 -18.79 -41.07
CA ALA A 308 11.86 -17.69 -41.34
C ALA A 308 11.17 -17.19 -40.05
N VAL A 309 10.82 -18.10 -39.15
CA VAL A 309 10.24 -17.74 -37.85
C VAL A 309 11.25 -17.02 -36.96
N ASP A 310 12.50 -17.48 -36.87
CA ASP A 310 13.54 -16.82 -36.07
C ASP A 310 13.78 -15.37 -36.52
N GLU A 311 13.78 -15.12 -37.83
CA GLU A 311 13.93 -13.77 -38.39
C GLU A 311 12.74 -12.87 -38.03
N GLU A 312 11.51 -13.37 -38.13
CA GLU A 312 10.29 -12.63 -37.75
C GLU A 312 10.22 -12.38 -36.23
N MET A 313 10.55 -13.37 -35.41
CA MET A 313 10.49 -13.29 -33.96
C MET A 313 11.51 -12.29 -33.39
N THR A 314 12.71 -12.24 -33.97
CA THR A 314 13.72 -11.22 -33.65
C THR A 314 13.18 -9.81 -33.90
N LYS A 315 12.50 -9.62 -35.03
CA LYS A 315 11.91 -8.33 -35.42
C LYS A 315 10.80 -7.88 -34.48
N ILE A 316 9.94 -8.81 -34.05
CA ILE A 316 8.87 -8.54 -33.09
C ILE A 316 9.46 -8.19 -31.72
N MET A 317 10.50 -8.90 -31.27
CA MET A 317 11.20 -8.60 -30.01
C MET A 317 11.76 -7.17 -30.01
N ASP A 318 12.39 -6.76 -31.10
CA ASP A 318 12.92 -5.40 -31.25
C ASP A 318 11.81 -4.33 -31.20
N ASP A 319 10.70 -4.56 -31.90
CA ASP A 319 9.55 -3.63 -31.91
C ASP A 319 8.89 -3.52 -30.52
N VAL A 320 8.68 -4.65 -29.83
CA VAL A 320 8.12 -4.67 -28.47
C VAL A 320 9.06 -3.98 -27.49
N SER A 321 10.36 -4.25 -27.57
CA SER A 321 11.39 -3.59 -26.75
C SER A 321 11.38 -2.07 -26.97
N ALA A 322 11.31 -1.61 -28.21
CA ALA A 322 11.24 -0.18 -28.52
C ALA A 322 9.97 0.48 -27.97
N ILE A 323 8.82 -0.19 -28.02
CA ILE A 323 7.55 0.30 -27.45
C ILE A 323 7.65 0.39 -25.92
N GLN A 324 8.20 -0.64 -25.27
CA GLN A 324 8.37 -0.69 -23.81
C GLN A 324 9.36 0.37 -23.32
N GLN A 325 10.48 0.57 -24.02
CA GLN A 325 11.47 1.61 -23.70
C GLN A 325 10.86 3.03 -23.80
N LYS A 326 10.09 3.30 -24.87
CA LYS A 326 9.38 4.57 -25.02
C LYS A 326 8.39 4.81 -23.87
N ARG A 327 7.69 3.76 -23.44
CA ARG A 327 6.77 3.82 -22.29
C ARG A 327 7.51 4.11 -20.99
N ALA A 328 8.58 3.36 -20.70
CA ALA A 328 9.39 3.56 -19.50
C ALA A 328 10.02 4.96 -19.45
N HIS A 329 10.47 5.49 -20.59
CA HIS A 329 10.98 6.86 -20.68
C HIS A 329 9.89 7.90 -20.37
N ALA A 330 8.69 7.75 -20.92
CA ALA A 330 7.56 8.64 -20.64
C ALA A 330 7.15 8.61 -19.17
N GLU A 331 7.12 7.43 -18.54
CA GLU A 331 6.81 7.24 -17.12
C GLU A 331 7.89 7.87 -16.22
N ARG A 332 9.17 7.75 -16.58
CA ARG A 332 10.29 8.41 -15.87
C ARG A 332 10.22 9.93 -15.99
N GLU A 333 9.89 10.48 -17.16
CA GLU A 333 9.72 11.92 -17.36
C GLU A 333 8.53 12.47 -16.56
N GLN A 334 7.40 11.76 -16.53
CA GLN A 334 6.28 12.12 -15.65
C GLN A 334 6.66 12.06 -14.18
N SER A 335 7.40 11.03 -13.75
CA SER A 335 7.88 10.89 -12.37
C SER A 335 8.86 12.00 -11.99
N ARG A 336 9.75 12.42 -12.90
CA ARG A 336 10.64 13.58 -12.71
C ARG A 336 9.88 14.89 -12.58
N LYS A 337 8.84 15.11 -13.38
CA LYS A 337 7.97 16.29 -13.26
C LYS A 337 7.23 16.30 -11.92
N LYS A 338 6.67 15.17 -11.50
CA LYS A 338 6.05 15.01 -10.17
C LYS A 338 7.04 15.29 -9.04
N ARG A 339 8.29 14.79 -9.14
CA ARG A 339 9.35 15.07 -8.14
C ARG A 339 9.74 16.55 -8.09
N LYS A 340 9.80 17.25 -9.23
CA LYS A 340 10.08 18.69 -9.26
C LYS A 340 8.98 19.51 -8.58
N LEU A 341 7.71 19.13 -8.76
CA LEU A 341 6.56 19.75 -8.07
C LEU A 341 6.56 19.54 -6.55
N THR A 342 7.19 18.48 -6.03
CA THR A 342 7.37 18.24 -4.58
C THR A 342 8.60 18.93 -3.97
N VAL A 343 9.49 19.52 -4.77
CA VAL A 343 10.76 20.11 -4.30
C VAL A 343 10.76 21.65 -4.36
N GLU A 344 9.78 22.27 -5.02
CA GLU A 344 9.53 23.71 -4.80
C GLU A 344 8.82 23.88 -3.45
N PRO A 345 9.41 24.61 -2.49
CA PRO A 345 8.66 25.01 -1.31
C PRO A 345 7.52 25.89 -1.81
N VAL A 346 6.27 25.45 -1.56
CA VAL A 346 5.12 26.33 -1.64
C VAL A 346 5.36 27.42 -0.60
N LEU A 347 5.93 28.55 -1.04
CA LEU A 347 5.81 29.82 -0.35
C LEU A 347 4.32 30.14 -0.35
N ILE A 348 3.63 29.70 0.70
CA ILE A 348 2.32 30.23 1.03
C ILE A 348 2.59 31.69 1.39
N GLN A 349 2.35 32.58 0.44
CA GLN A 349 2.22 33.99 0.74
C GLN A 349 0.94 34.11 1.59
N ASP A 350 1.14 34.38 2.88
CA ASP A 350 0.09 34.83 3.78
C ASP A 350 -0.52 36.12 3.21
N GLU A 351 -1.62 35.98 2.48
CA GLU A 351 -2.54 37.09 2.26
C GLU A 351 -3.75 36.91 3.18
N ASN A 352 -3.72 37.69 4.25
CA ASN A 352 -4.87 38.29 4.94
C ASN A 352 -6.14 37.44 5.06
N ILE A 353 -6.28 36.78 6.21
CA ILE A 353 -7.60 36.59 6.83
C ILE A 353 -7.60 37.42 8.11
N TYR A 354 -7.90 38.70 7.93
CA TYR A 354 -8.47 39.56 8.97
C TYR A 354 -10.00 39.56 8.79
N CYS A 355 -10.69 39.57 9.93
CA CYS A 355 -12.14 39.82 10.14
C CYS A 355 -13.06 38.61 9.86
N ASP A 356 -13.97 38.18 10.75
CA ASP A 356 -14.56 38.73 11.98
C ASP A 356 -14.89 37.61 12.98
#